data_AF-U7UFV2-F1
#
_entry.id   AF-U7UFV2-F1
#
_cell.length_a   1.000
_cell.length_b   1.000
_cell.length_c   1.000
_cell.angle_alpha   90.00
_cell.angle_beta   90.00
_cell.angle_gamma   90.00
#
_symmetry.space_group_name_H-M   'P 1'
#
loop_
_entity.id
_entity.type
_entity.pdbx_description
1 polymer ?
#
loop_
_entity_poly.entity_id
_entity_poly.type
_entity_poly.pdbx_seq_one_letter_code
_entity_poly.pdbx_strand_id
1 'polypeptide(L)'
;MKKIECFKASDGTLFERFEDAQSYEEKRKIEDDLRMTLNVSIKESSLKTIISKSYYSGENAKDLFVDYLAEVMLRDIEAFKDVFCGGLNENKN
;
A
#
# COMPACT_ATOMS: atom_id res chain seq x y z
N MET A 1 -33.51 8.88 -26.38
CA MET A 1 -32.20 8.58 -25.78
C MET A 1 -32.17 9.16 -24.39
N LYS A 2 -31.85 8.38 -23.35
CA LYS A 2 -31.59 8.93 -22.01
C LYS A 2 -30.14 9.42 -21.98
N LYS A 3 -29.89 10.63 -21.48
CA LYS A 3 -28.53 11.07 -21.13
C LYS A 3 -28.07 10.20 -19.95
N ILE A 4 -26.94 9.52 -20.10
CA ILE A 4 -26.24 8.88 -18.98
C ILE A 4 -25.30 9.96 -18.43
N GLU A 5 -25.53 10.36 -17.18
CA GLU A 5 -24.59 11.21 -16.46
C GLU A 5 -23.44 10.33 -15.95
N CYS A 6 -22.20 10.77 -16.16
CA CYS A 6 -21.01 10.07 -15.68
C CYS A 6 -20.19 11.01 -14.80
N PHE A 7 -19.66 10.47 -13.72
CA PHE A 7 -18.80 11.17 -12.77
C PHE A 7 -17.37 10.73 -13.00
N LYS A 8 -16.46 11.69 -13.11
CA LYS A 8 -15.05 11.46 -13.44
C LYS A 8 -14.20 11.69 -12.19
N ALA A 9 -13.44 10.67 -11.80
CA ALA A 9 -12.37 10.80 -10.80
C ALA A 9 -11.19 11.62 -11.36
N SER A 10 -10.30 12.05 -10.48
CA SER A 10 -9.10 12.84 -10.74
C SER A 10 -8.14 12.18 -11.74
N ASP A 11 -8.03 10.85 -11.72
CA ASP A 11 -7.26 10.06 -12.69
C ASP A 11 -7.99 9.81 -14.02
N GLY A 12 -9.26 10.20 -14.08
CA GLY A 12 -10.11 10.05 -15.25
C GLY A 12 -10.95 8.79 -15.31
N THR A 13 -10.92 7.95 -14.28
CA THR A 13 -11.86 6.83 -14.11
C THR A 13 -13.30 7.34 -14.07
N LEU A 14 -14.21 6.66 -14.77
CA LEU A 14 -15.62 7.06 -14.90
C LEU A 14 -16.54 6.16 -14.09
N PHE A 15 -17.53 6.77 -13.44
CA PHE A 15 -18.53 6.11 -12.59
C PHE A 15 -19.94 6.56 -12.96
N GLU A 16 -20.92 5.68 -12.78
CA GLU A 16 -22.34 5.98 -13.01
C GLU A 16 -22.97 6.74 -11.83
N ARG A 17 -22.37 6.66 -10.64
CA ARG A 17 -22.85 7.34 -9.42
C ARG A 17 -21.76 8.23 -8.84
N PHE A 18 -22.15 9.37 -8.30
CA PHE A 18 -21.23 10.31 -7.67
C PHE A 18 -20.60 9.69 -6.41
N GLU A 19 -21.39 8.96 -5.62
CA GLU A 19 -20.94 8.31 -4.39
C GLU A 19 -19.84 7.28 -4.66
N ASP A 20 -19.88 6.60 -5.81
CA ASP A 20 -18.85 5.64 -6.20
C ASP A 20 -17.54 6.36 -6.57
N ALA A 21 -17.63 7.47 -7.32
CA ALA A 21 -16.47 8.30 -7.64
C ALA A 21 -15.84 8.91 -6.38
N GLN A 22 -16.67 9.37 -5.43
CA GLN A 22 -16.19 9.91 -4.16
C GLN A 22 -15.51 8.83 -3.31
N SER A 23 -16.14 7.65 -3.16
CA SER A 23 -15.55 6.54 -2.40
C SER A 23 -14.23 6.06 -3.01
N TYR A 24 -14.11 6.08 -4.34
CA TYR A 24 -12.88 5.76 -5.04
C TYR A 24 -11.75 6.74 -4.70
N GLU A 25 -12.01 8.05 -4.72
CA GLU A 25 -11.03 9.07 -4.34
C GLU A 25 -10.56 8.94 -2.89
N GLU A 26 -11.51 8.69 -1.98
CA GLU A 26 -11.18 8.49 -0.56
C GLU A 26 -10.28 7.27 -0.35
N LYS A 27 -10.57 6.16 -1.03
CA LYS A 27 -9.72 4.95 -0.99
C LYS A 27 -8.33 5.22 -1.56
N ARG A 28 -8.25 5.88 -2.71
CA ARG A 28 -6.96 6.24 -3.33
C ARG A 28 -6.12 7.12 -2.43
N LYS A 29 -6.73 8.10 -1.78
CA LYS A 29 -6.03 8.96 -0.82
C LYS A 29 -5.43 8.17 0.33
N ILE A 30 -6.20 7.23 0.91
CA ILE A 30 -5.70 6.38 2.00
C ILE A 30 -4.54 5.50 1.52
N GLU A 31 -4.64 4.94 0.33
CA GLU A 31 -3.58 4.14 -0.29
C GLU A 31 -2.32 4.95 -0.55
N ASP A 32 -2.45 6.16 -1.10
CA ASP A 32 -1.34 7.07 -1.37
C ASP A 32 -0.66 7.54 -0.07
N ASP A 33 -1.45 7.91 0.95
CA ASP A 33 -0.94 8.29 2.28
C ASP A 33 -0.19 7.12 2.96
N LEU A 34 -0.70 5.89 2.81
CA LEU A 34 -0.07 4.68 3.34
C LEU A 34 1.26 4.38 2.62
N ARG A 35 1.27 4.39 1.28
CA ARG A 35 2.49 4.22 0.49
C ARG A 35 3.55 5.26 0.87
N MET A 36 3.14 6.53 1.00
CA MET A 36 4.05 7.61 1.41
C MET A 36 4.64 7.36 2.80
N THR A 37 3.79 6.97 3.76
CA THR A 37 4.22 6.63 5.12
C THR A 37 5.21 5.47 5.12
N LEU A 38 4.89 4.36 4.45
CA LEU A 38 5.77 3.20 4.33
C LEU A 38 7.10 3.55 3.67
N ASN A 39 7.06 4.34 2.60
CA ASN A 39 8.26 4.78 1.88
C ASN A 39 9.19 5.63 2.77
N VAL A 40 8.64 6.45 3.67
CA VAL A 40 9.44 7.22 4.64
C VAL A 40 9.96 6.32 5.78
N SER A 41 9.14 5.40 6.28
CA SER A 41 9.49 4.54 7.41
C SER A 41 10.53 3.47 7.06
N ILE A 42 10.52 2.96 5.83
CA ILE A 42 11.42 1.90 5.39
C ILE A 42 12.70 2.51 4.84
N LYS A 43 13.83 2.20 5.49
CA LYS A 43 15.14 2.66 5.02
C LYS A 43 15.69 1.71 3.97
N GLU A 44 16.06 2.25 2.81
CA GLU A 44 16.65 1.47 1.72
C GLU A 44 17.93 0.72 2.14
N SER A 45 18.73 1.34 3.01
CA SER A 45 19.95 0.73 3.57
C SER A 45 19.66 -0.52 4.41
N SER A 46 18.53 -0.55 5.13
CA SER A 46 18.10 -1.71 5.90
C SER A 46 17.73 -2.88 4.96
N LEU A 47 17.04 -2.60 3.85
CA LEU A 47 16.72 -3.60 2.84
C LEU A 47 17.96 -4.11 2.10
N LYS A 48 18.86 -3.21 1.68
CA LYS A 48 20.14 -3.56 1.05
C LYS A 48 20.99 -4.47 1.93
N THR A 49 20.94 -4.32 3.25
CA THR A 49 21.67 -5.19 4.19
C THR A 49 21.10 -6.61 4.22
N ILE A 50 19.79 -6.77 4.04
CA ILE A 50 19.12 -8.07 3.97
C ILE A 50 19.33 -8.71 2.59
N ILE A 51 19.19 -7.93 1.53
CA ILE A 51 19.24 -8.38 0.13
C ILE A 51 20.68 -8.64 -0.37
N SER A 52 21.67 -7.89 0.14
CA SER A 52 23.08 -8.16 -0.22
C SER A 52 23.55 -9.53 0.27
N LYS A 53 22.93 -10.09 1.32
CA LYS A 53 23.15 -11.48 1.75
C LYS A 53 22.61 -12.51 0.76
N SER A 54 21.72 -12.12 -0.16
CA SER A 54 21.09 -13.00 -1.16
C SER A 54 21.60 -12.76 -2.60
N TYR A 55 22.76 -12.10 -2.78
CA TYR A 55 23.43 -11.90 -4.09
C TYR A 55 22.64 -11.14 -5.17
N TYR A 56 21.56 -10.44 -4.82
CA TYR A 56 20.80 -9.59 -5.74
C TYR A 56 21.26 -8.14 -5.67
N SER A 57 21.47 -7.50 -6.84
CA SER A 57 21.59 -6.04 -6.93
C SER A 57 20.22 -5.44 -6.66
N GLY A 58 19.95 -5.10 -5.40
CA GLY A 58 18.66 -4.61 -4.91
C GLY A 58 18.30 -3.19 -5.36
N GLU A 59 18.47 -2.87 -6.64
CA GLU A 59 17.87 -1.67 -7.23
C GLU A 59 16.34 -1.86 -7.20
N ASN A 60 15.60 -0.84 -6.74
CA ASN A 60 14.14 -0.80 -6.62
C ASN A 60 13.50 -1.79 -5.62
N ALA A 61 14.28 -2.51 -4.82
CA ALA A 61 13.72 -3.43 -3.82
C ALA A 61 12.88 -2.73 -2.74
N LYS A 62 13.16 -1.44 -2.49
CA LYS A 62 12.38 -0.61 -1.58
C LYS A 62 10.97 -0.38 -2.10
N ASP A 63 10.83 0.02 -3.36
CA ASP A 63 9.54 0.34 -3.94
C ASP A 63 8.66 -0.90 -4.00
N LEU A 64 9.22 -2.04 -4.44
CA LEU A 64 8.53 -3.33 -4.42
C LEU A 64 8.07 -3.76 -3.02
N PHE A 65 8.87 -3.47 -2.00
CA PHE A 65 8.52 -3.81 -0.62
C PHE A 65 7.44 -2.88 -0.05
N VAL A 66 7.48 -1.59 -0.40
CA VAL A 66 6.44 -0.62 -0.03
C VAL A 66 5.10 -1.01 -0.67
N ASP A 67 5.10 -1.32 -1.97
CA ASP A 67 3.88 -1.73 -2.68
C ASP A 67 3.29 -3.01 -2.09
N TYR A 68 4.13 -4.02 -1.82
CA TYR A 68 3.68 -5.27 -1.19
C TYR A 68 3.03 -5.03 0.18
N LEU A 69 3.67 -4.22 1.05
CA LEU A 69 3.11 -3.94 2.37
C LEU A 69 1.84 -3.11 2.30
N ALA A 70 1.77 -2.12 1.40
CA ALA A 70 0.56 -1.33 1.19
C ALA A 70 -0.61 -2.23 0.75
N GLU A 71 -0.38 -3.14 -0.21
CA GLU A 71 -1.40 -4.08 -0.67
C GLU A 71 -1.89 -5.00 0.46
N VAL A 72 -0.97 -5.56 1.27
CA VAL A 72 -1.33 -6.43 2.39
C VAL A 72 -2.16 -5.66 3.43
N MET A 73 -1.71 -4.47 3.82
CA MET A 73 -2.39 -3.63 4.81
C MET A 73 -3.78 -3.17 4.37
N LEU A 74 -3.95 -2.86 3.08
CA LEU A 74 -5.24 -2.43 2.52
C LEU A 74 -6.23 -3.58 2.35
N ARG A 75 -5.73 -4.80 2.08
CA ARG A 75 -6.59 -5.99 2.00
C ARG A 75 -7.01 -6.49 3.38
N ASP A 76 -6.09 -6.50 4.34
CA ASP A 76 -6.34 -7.05 5.66
C ASP A 76 -5.41 -6.41 6.71
N ILE A 77 -5.94 -5.40 7.39
CA ILE A 77 -5.23 -4.71 8.48
C ILE A 77 -4.97 -5.63 9.68
N GLU A 78 -5.79 -6.66 9.88
CA GLU A 78 -5.60 -7.64 10.95
C GLU A 78 -4.51 -8.65 10.56
N ALA A 79 -4.42 -9.07 9.30
CA ALA A 79 -3.28 -9.86 8.81
C ALA A 79 -1.96 -9.08 8.87
N PHE A 80 -1.97 -7.76 8.60
CA PHE A 80 -0.78 -6.93 8.80
C PHE A 80 -0.37 -6.91 10.29
N LYS A 81 -1.33 -6.69 11.20
CA LYS A 81 -1.06 -6.76 12.64
C LYS A 81 -0.54 -8.14 13.05
N ASP A 82 -1.06 -9.23 12.49
CA ASP A 82 -0.58 -10.57 12.80
C ASP A 82 0.89 -10.77 12.38
N VAL A 83 1.25 -10.35 11.16
CA VAL A 83 2.63 -10.44 10.64
C VAL A 83 3.63 -9.61 11.46
N PHE A 84 3.25 -8.42 11.93
CA PHE A 84 4.19 -7.51 12.62
C PHE A 84 4.07 -7.50 14.14
N CYS A 85 2.88 -7.69 14.70
CA CYS A 85 2.64 -7.75 16.15
C CYS A 85 2.73 -9.17 16.70
N GLY A 86 2.45 -10.21 15.89
CA GLY A 86 2.59 -11.61 16.29
C GLY A 86 4.05 -12.02 16.58
N GLY A 87 5.02 -11.46 15.85
CA GLY A 87 6.45 -11.72 16.05
C GLY A 87 7.09 -11.03 17.26
N LEU A 88 6.40 -10.09 17.92
CA LEU A 88 6.92 -9.38 19.11
C LEU A 88 6.63 -10.11 20.43
N ASN A 89 5.87 -11.20 20.40
CA ASN A 89 5.50 -11.97 21.60
C ASN A 89 6.37 -13.21 21.86
N GLU A 90 7.38 -13.52 21.03
CA GLU A 90 8.21 -14.72 21.21
C GLU A 90 9.54 -14.53 21.97
N ASN A 91 9.73 -13.42 22.70
CA ASN A 91 10.84 -13.29 23.66
C ASN A 91 10.36 -12.88 25.06
N LYS A 92 9.47 -13.69 25.62
CA LYS A 92 9.30 -13.80 27.07
C LYS A 92 9.46 -15.25 27.47
N ASN A 93 10.70 -15.70 27.58
CA ASN A 93 11.19 -16.65 28.59
C ASN A 93 12.72 -16.64 28.62
#